data_AF-A0A9P9YHF5-F1
#
_entry.id   AF-A0A9P9YHF5-F1
#
_cell.length_a   1.000
_cell.length_b   1.000
_cell.length_c   1.000
_cell.angle_alpha   90.00
_cell.angle_beta   90.00
_cell.angle_gamma   90.00
#
_symmetry.space_group_name_H-M   'P 1'
#
loop_
_entity.id
_entity.type
_entity.pdbx_description
1 polymer ?
#
loop_
_entity_poly.entity_id
_entity_poly.type
_entity_poly.pdbx_seq_one_letter_code
_entity_poly.pdbx_strand_id
1 'polypeptide(L)'
;MKCQTPEISWHNRDPVLSVDIQQNGQGLRSPAIGRLATGGSDAHVLIWYVNRGVNTEGVDVELAADLSRHQRAVNTVRWSPNGELLASGDDESVVFIWKQKADHEVINIVDADGCSEQDKEVWMTLKVLRGHREDIYDLSWAPNSQFLVTGSVDNTAMLWDVHKGKSLAILDDHKGYVQGVAWDPCNQYIATMSTDR
;
A
#
# COMPACT_ATOMS: atom_id res chain seq x y z
N MET A 1 -19.72 23.19 8.64
CA MET A 1 -18.90 21.98 8.47
C MET A 1 -17.45 22.44 8.29
N LYS A 2 -16.65 22.44 9.36
CA LYS A 2 -15.21 22.78 9.25
C LYS A 2 -14.51 21.53 8.71
N CYS A 3 -14.18 21.52 7.43
CA CYS A 3 -13.30 20.49 6.88
C CYS A 3 -11.91 20.76 7.43
N GLN A 4 -11.44 19.90 8.32
CA GLN A 4 -10.04 19.89 8.73
C GLN A 4 -9.32 19.04 7.68
N THR A 5 -8.48 19.67 6.86
CA THR A 5 -7.62 18.96 5.90
C THR A 5 -6.45 18.39 6.69
N PRO A 6 -6.35 17.06 6.88
CA PRO A 6 -5.16 16.48 7.46
C PRO A 6 -3.97 16.68 6.50
N GLU A 7 -2.77 16.91 7.03
CA GLU A 7 -1.53 17.14 6.25
C GLU A 7 -1.01 15.87 5.54
N ILE A 8 -1.89 14.97 5.12
CA ILE A 8 -1.56 13.76 4.36
C ILE A 8 -1.27 14.10 2.90
N SER A 9 -1.61 15.31 2.46
CA SER A 9 -1.50 15.73 1.05
C SER A 9 -0.05 15.85 0.56
N TRP A 10 0.94 15.84 1.45
CA TRP A 10 2.35 16.00 1.11
C TRP A 10 3.22 15.08 1.95
N HIS A 11 3.76 14.05 1.32
CA HIS A 11 4.85 13.29 1.90
C HIS A 11 6.12 14.13 1.86
N ASN A 12 6.62 14.67 2.98
CA ASN A 12 7.88 15.43 2.96
C ASN A 12 7.97 16.56 1.90
N ARG A 13 6.83 17.16 1.51
CA ARG A 13 6.66 18.16 0.42
C ARG A 13 6.60 17.60 -1.00
N ASP A 14 6.52 16.30 -1.16
CA ASP A 14 6.28 15.60 -2.41
C ASP A 14 4.81 15.13 -2.53
N PRO A 15 4.29 15.01 -3.76
CA PRO A 15 2.91 14.62 -3.99
C PRO A 15 2.67 13.16 -3.61
N VAL A 16 1.47 12.90 -3.08
CA VAL A 16 0.94 11.55 -2.92
C VAL A 16 0.39 11.07 -4.25
N LEU A 17 0.89 9.94 -4.73
CA LEU A 17 0.50 9.34 -6.01
C LEU A 17 -0.62 8.32 -5.84
N SER A 18 -0.67 7.66 -4.69
CA SER A 18 -1.69 6.64 -4.42
C SER A 18 -2.04 6.54 -2.95
N VAL A 19 -3.28 6.17 -2.70
CA VAL A 19 -3.85 6.00 -1.37
C VAL A 19 -4.77 4.80 -1.36
N ASP A 20 -4.78 4.07 -0.24
CA ASP A 20 -5.77 3.03 0.00
C ASP A 20 -6.16 2.94 1.47
N ILE A 21 -7.41 2.58 1.74
CA ILE A 21 -8.01 2.57 3.08
C ILE A 21 -8.31 1.14 3.49
N GLN A 22 -7.76 0.75 4.62
CA GLN A 22 -8.12 -0.48 5.31
C GLN A 22 -9.14 -0.17 6.41
N GLN A 23 -10.38 -0.64 6.23
CA GLN A 23 -11.39 -0.61 7.28
C GLN A 23 -11.26 -1.84 8.18
N ASN A 24 -11.35 -1.67 9.51
CA ASN A 24 -11.37 -2.76 10.49
C ASN A 24 -10.16 -3.73 10.44
N GLY A 25 -8.94 -3.21 10.32
CA GLY A 25 -7.71 -4.01 10.44
C GLY A 25 -7.57 -4.71 11.80
N GLN A 26 -7.05 -5.94 11.77
CA GLN A 26 -6.62 -6.65 12.98
C GLN A 26 -5.57 -5.81 13.72
N GLY A 27 -5.73 -5.64 15.04
CA GLY A 27 -4.77 -4.90 15.88
C GLY A 27 -4.98 -3.38 15.95
N LEU A 28 -6.08 -2.84 15.42
CA LEU A 28 -6.46 -1.45 15.64
C LEU A 28 -6.67 -1.19 17.14
N ARG A 29 -5.87 -0.28 17.72
CA ARG A 29 -6.08 0.21 19.08
C ARG A 29 -7.10 1.37 19.02
N SER A 30 -8.12 1.31 19.88
CA SER A 30 -9.08 2.41 20.04
C SER A 30 -8.33 3.72 20.32
N PRO A 31 -8.61 4.85 19.64
CA PRO A 31 -9.83 5.19 18.89
C PRO A 31 -9.76 4.97 17.35
N ALA A 32 -8.75 4.24 16.85
CA ALA A 32 -8.56 4.07 15.41
C ALA A 32 -9.70 3.23 14.78
N ILE A 33 -10.31 3.80 13.73
CA ILE A 33 -11.38 3.15 12.96
C ILE A 33 -10.84 2.42 11.71
N GLY A 34 -9.59 2.69 11.33
CA GLY A 34 -8.95 2.08 10.16
C GLY A 34 -7.51 2.53 9.99
N ARG A 35 -6.85 1.96 8.99
CA ARG A 35 -5.54 2.41 8.50
C ARG A 35 -5.67 3.04 7.13
N LEU A 36 -4.85 4.05 6.87
CA LEU A 36 -4.63 4.63 5.56
C LEU A 36 -3.21 4.28 5.12
N ALA A 37 -3.03 3.79 3.91
CA ALA A 37 -1.71 3.68 3.30
C ALA A 37 -1.60 4.73 2.20
N THR A 38 -0.45 5.41 2.13
CA THR A 38 -0.15 6.38 1.09
C THR A 38 1.22 6.10 0.50
N GLY A 39 1.34 6.19 -0.82
CA GLY A 39 2.59 6.13 -1.56
C GLY A 39 2.84 7.43 -2.29
N GLY A 40 4.07 7.94 -2.22
CA GLY A 40 4.44 9.24 -2.78
C GLY A 40 5.65 9.22 -3.69
N SER A 41 5.93 10.36 -4.32
CA SER A 41 7.16 10.56 -5.11
C SER A 41 8.44 10.52 -4.26
N ASP A 42 8.32 10.61 -2.94
CA ASP A 42 9.45 10.57 -2.00
C ASP A 42 10.02 9.16 -1.77
N ALA A 43 9.49 8.14 -2.45
CA ALA A 43 9.84 6.72 -2.26
C ALA A 43 9.42 6.13 -0.91
N HIS A 44 8.56 6.83 -0.15
CA HIS A 44 8.02 6.33 1.11
C HIS A 44 6.61 5.77 0.92
N VAL A 45 6.35 4.67 1.62
CA VAL A 45 4.98 4.23 1.92
C VAL A 45 4.70 4.56 3.37
N LEU A 46 3.76 5.47 3.61
CA LEU A 46 3.36 5.86 4.95
C LEU A 46 2.05 5.17 5.32
N ILE A 47 1.99 4.65 6.53
CA ILE A 47 0.78 4.08 7.11
C ILE A 47 0.33 5.02 8.21
N TRP A 48 -0.97 5.32 8.23
CA TRP A 48 -1.58 6.22 9.18
C TRP A 48 -2.75 5.55 9.90
N TYR A 49 -2.93 5.86 11.17
CA TYR A 49 -4.16 5.59 11.89
C TYR A 49 -5.19 6.65 11.59
N VAL A 50 -6.40 6.22 11.24
CA VAL A 50 -7.53 7.09 11.02
C VAL A 50 -8.39 7.04 12.28
N ASN A 51 -8.44 8.16 13.01
CA ASN A 51 -9.17 8.33 14.26
C ASN A 51 -10.43 9.16 14.01
N ARG A 52 -11.56 8.76 14.59
CA ARG A 52 -12.77 9.58 14.58
C ARG A 52 -12.80 10.46 15.82
N GLY A 53 -12.84 11.77 15.64
CA GLY A 53 -12.96 12.72 16.75
C GLY A 53 -14.21 12.46 17.58
N VAL A 54 -14.07 12.36 18.90
CA VAL A 54 -15.20 12.13 19.82
C VAL A 54 -16.06 13.41 19.97
N ASN A 55 -15.46 14.59 19.81
CA ASN A 55 -16.09 15.89 20.07
C ASN A 55 -16.19 16.82 18.83
N THR A 56 -15.52 16.48 17.74
CA THR A 56 -15.58 17.17 16.46
C THR A 56 -15.96 16.16 15.39
N GLU A 57 -16.82 16.51 14.44
CA GLU A 57 -17.11 15.68 13.26
C GLU A 57 -15.88 15.55 12.31
N GLY A 58 -14.65 15.74 12.83
CA GLY A 58 -13.40 15.66 12.12
C GLY A 58 -12.82 14.26 12.16
N VAL A 59 -12.07 13.94 11.12
CA VAL A 59 -11.18 12.77 11.08
C VAL A 59 -9.79 13.27 11.42
N ASP A 60 -9.20 12.70 12.45
CA ASP A 60 -7.79 12.95 12.80
C ASP A 60 -6.94 11.80 12.28
N VAL A 61 -5.72 12.10 11.85
CA VAL A 61 -4.84 11.10 11.24
C VAL A 61 -3.45 11.19 11.85
N GLU A 62 -2.96 10.06 12.35
CA GLU A 62 -1.69 9.96 13.05
C GLU A 62 -0.77 9.00 12.31
N LEU A 63 0.53 9.33 12.20
CA LEU A 63 1.50 8.47 11.52
C LEU A 63 1.74 7.18 12.34
N ALA A 64 1.46 6.04 11.74
CA ALA A 64 1.64 4.72 12.35
C ALA A 64 2.97 4.07 11.96
N ALA A 65 3.37 4.16 10.68
CA ALA A 65 4.64 3.58 10.21
C ALA A 65 5.16 4.30 8.96
N ASP A 66 6.49 4.29 8.80
CA ASP A 66 7.20 4.71 7.59
C ASP A 66 7.96 3.52 6.99
N LEU A 67 7.64 3.18 5.74
CA LEU A 67 8.18 2.04 5.00
C LEU A 67 9.12 2.51 3.88
N SER A 68 10.34 2.88 4.25
CA SER A 68 11.37 3.44 3.36
C SER A 68 12.23 2.39 2.63
N ARG A 69 11.61 1.41 1.96
CA ARG A 69 12.35 0.36 1.22
C ARG A 69 12.43 0.58 -0.29
N HIS A 70 11.55 1.40 -0.84
CA HIS A 70 11.62 1.76 -2.25
C HIS A 70 12.78 2.73 -2.49
N GLN A 71 13.41 2.64 -3.66
CA GLN A 71 14.48 3.56 -4.07
C GLN A 71 13.97 4.70 -4.95
N ARG A 72 12.72 4.60 -5.42
CA ARG A 72 12.04 5.57 -6.29
C ARG A 72 10.57 5.73 -5.91
N ALA A 73 9.90 6.65 -6.60
CA ALA A 73 8.51 6.98 -6.41
C ALA A 73 7.62 5.72 -6.35
N VAL A 74 6.69 5.73 -5.38
CA VAL A 74 5.72 4.67 -5.21
C VAL A 74 4.43 5.09 -5.90
N ASN A 75 4.18 4.52 -7.08
CA ASN A 75 3.04 4.88 -7.91
C ASN A 75 1.72 4.32 -7.39
N THR A 76 1.76 3.18 -6.71
CA THR A 76 0.54 2.50 -6.27
C THR A 76 0.70 1.78 -4.93
N VAL A 77 -0.32 1.86 -4.10
CA VAL A 77 -0.44 1.13 -2.84
C VAL A 77 -1.84 0.53 -2.74
N ARG A 78 -1.96 -0.75 -2.35
CA ARG A 78 -3.25 -1.39 -2.06
C ARG A 78 -3.16 -2.39 -0.92
N TRP A 79 -4.13 -2.31 -0.03
CA TRP A 79 -4.39 -3.30 0.99
C TRP A 79 -4.95 -4.58 0.37
N SER A 80 -4.49 -5.72 0.88
CA SER A 80 -5.15 -6.98 0.58
C SER A 80 -6.58 -7.00 1.15
N PRO A 81 -7.56 -7.62 0.48
CA PRO A 81 -8.93 -7.71 0.97
C PRO A 81 -9.11 -8.32 2.37
N ASN A 82 -8.21 -9.22 2.79
CA ASN A 82 -8.21 -9.78 4.15
C ASN A 82 -7.61 -8.84 5.22
N GLY A 83 -7.00 -7.72 4.80
CA GLY A 83 -6.37 -6.73 5.67
C GLY A 83 -5.02 -7.12 6.28
N GLU A 84 -4.41 -8.23 5.89
CA GLU A 84 -3.16 -8.69 6.52
C GLU A 84 -1.90 -8.19 5.80
N LEU A 85 -2.03 -7.85 4.52
CA LEU A 85 -0.93 -7.49 3.65
C LEU A 85 -1.16 -6.13 3.00
N LEU A 86 -0.07 -5.44 2.71
CA LEU A 86 -0.05 -4.25 1.88
C LEU A 86 0.84 -4.53 0.67
N ALA A 87 0.40 -4.17 -0.52
CA ALA A 87 1.24 -4.19 -1.71
C ALA A 87 1.56 -2.76 -2.13
N SER A 88 2.80 -2.53 -2.56
CA SER A 88 3.23 -1.26 -3.13
C SER A 88 4.12 -1.49 -4.34
N GLY A 89 3.91 -0.71 -5.40
CA GLY A 89 4.67 -0.76 -6.66
C GLY A 89 5.38 0.55 -6.94
N ASP A 90 6.61 0.46 -7.47
CA ASP A 90 7.47 1.62 -7.77
C ASP A 90 7.90 1.73 -9.24
N ASP A 91 8.62 2.82 -9.53
CA ASP A 91 9.34 3.07 -10.79
C ASP A 91 10.56 2.15 -11.02
N GLU A 92 10.95 1.31 -10.05
CA GLU A 92 12.07 0.37 -10.23
C GLU A 92 11.59 -1.02 -10.65
N SER A 93 10.37 -1.15 -11.17
CA SER A 93 9.76 -2.43 -11.55
C SER A 93 9.59 -3.43 -10.40
N VAL A 94 9.59 -2.93 -9.15
CA VAL A 94 9.50 -3.76 -7.94
C VAL A 94 8.14 -3.60 -7.29
N VAL A 95 7.52 -4.74 -6.94
CA VAL A 95 6.42 -4.75 -5.97
C VAL A 95 6.91 -5.31 -4.64
N PHE A 96 6.69 -4.55 -3.58
CA PHE A 96 6.86 -5.03 -2.22
C PHE A 96 5.53 -5.51 -1.65
N ILE A 97 5.57 -6.67 -1.00
CA ILE A 97 4.48 -7.18 -0.18
C ILE A 97 4.90 -7.03 1.27
N TRP A 98 4.14 -6.25 2.03
CA TRP A 98 4.40 -5.93 3.42
C TRP A 98 3.47 -6.73 4.31
N LYS A 99 4.00 -7.11 5.47
CA LYS A 99 3.24 -7.74 6.54
C LYS A 99 3.61 -7.08 7.87
N GLN A 100 2.60 -6.79 8.68
CA GLN A 100 2.82 -6.28 10.03
C GLN A 100 3.47 -7.38 10.89
N LYS A 101 4.52 -7.04 11.63
CA LYS A 101 5.06 -7.94 12.66
C LYS A 101 4.11 -7.90 13.86
N ALA A 102 3.67 -9.07 14.33
CA ALA A 102 2.99 -9.14 15.62
C ALA A 102 3.97 -8.72 16.73
N ASP A 103 3.49 -7.89 17.66
CA ASP A 103 4.25 -7.38 18.81
C ASP A 103 5.05 -8.52 19.47
N HIS A 104 6.37 -8.49 19.32
CA HIS A 104 7.25 -9.14 20.26
C HIS A 104 8.33 -8.15 20.67
N GLU A 105 8.25 -7.82 21.95
CA GLU A 105 9.15 -7.00 22.76
C GLU A 105 8.99 -5.49 22.62
N VAL A 106 8.06 -4.98 23.43
CA VAL A 106 8.11 -3.64 23.99
C VAL A 106 9.50 -3.44 24.60
N ILE A 107 10.38 -2.74 23.89
CA ILE A 107 11.57 -2.16 24.51
C ILE A 107 11.08 -0.93 25.26
N ASN A 108 10.79 -1.09 26.55
CA ASN A 108 10.53 0.03 27.46
C ASN A 108 11.82 0.82 27.66
N ILE A 109 12.12 1.74 26.74
CA ILE A 109 12.97 2.89 27.05
C ILE A 109 12.03 4.07 27.22
N VAL A 110 11.77 4.40 28.49
CA VAL A 110 11.14 5.65 28.90
C VAL A 110 12.20 6.74 28.77
N ASP A 111 12.20 7.44 27.64
CA ASP A 111 12.94 8.70 27.55
C ASP A 111 12.18 9.79 28.30
N ALA A 112 12.94 10.63 29.02
CA ALA A 112 12.45 11.59 30.01
C ALA A 112 11.64 12.77 29.45
N ASP A 113 11.38 12.80 28.14
CA ASP A 113 10.82 13.95 27.43
C ASP A 113 9.31 13.83 27.12
N GLY A 114 8.65 12.74 27.55
CA GLY A 114 7.19 12.64 27.52
C GLY A 114 6.54 12.65 26.12
N CYS A 115 7.32 12.59 25.03
CA CYS A 115 6.82 12.30 23.69
C CYS A 115 6.80 10.79 23.50
N SER A 116 5.60 10.21 23.43
CA SER A 116 5.38 8.78 23.24
C SER A 116 5.70 8.36 21.79
N GLU A 117 6.96 8.07 21.49
CA GLU A 117 7.41 7.29 20.30
C GLU A 117 6.98 5.81 20.38
N GLN A 118 5.94 5.49 21.15
CA GLN A 118 5.73 4.17 21.77
C GLN A 118 4.72 3.27 21.05
N ASP A 119 4.09 3.74 19.97
CA ASP A 119 3.02 3.01 19.26
C ASP A 119 3.22 2.96 17.72
N LYS A 120 4.46 3.12 17.22
CA LYS A 120 4.72 2.95 15.78
C LYS A 120 4.68 1.46 15.40
N GLU A 121 3.90 1.12 14.39
CA GLU A 121 3.78 -0.26 13.92
C GLU A 121 5.07 -0.71 13.24
N VAL A 122 5.55 -1.91 13.58
CA VAL A 122 6.68 -2.50 12.88
C VAL A 122 6.18 -3.37 11.73
N TRP A 123 6.58 -3.01 10.52
CA TRP A 123 6.27 -3.75 9.30
C TRP A 123 7.53 -4.40 8.75
N MET A 124 7.34 -5.51 8.03
CA MET A 124 8.41 -6.17 7.32
C MET A 124 8.05 -6.48 5.88
N THR A 125 9.07 -6.50 5.04
CA THR A 125 8.95 -7.03 3.68
C THR A 125 8.77 -8.54 3.74
N LEU A 126 7.58 -9.02 3.39
CA LEU A 126 7.26 -10.45 3.29
C LEU A 126 7.80 -11.03 1.98
N LYS A 127 7.58 -10.33 0.86
CA LYS A 127 8.05 -10.72 -0.48
C LYS A 127 8.43 -9.49 -1.29
N VAL A 128 9.29 -9.74 -2.27
CA VAL A 128 9.68 -8.78 -3.31
C VAL A 128 9.38 -9.47 -4.65
N LEU A 129 8.45 -8.92 -5.41
CA LEU A 129 8.08 -9.43 -6.73
C LEU A 129 8.87 -8.65 -7.78
N ARG A 130 9.63 -9.38 -8.58
CA ARG A 130 10.46 -8.83 -9.68
C ARG A 130 10.19 -9.62 -10.94
N GLY A 131 9.98 -8.93 -12.04
CA GLY A 131 9.72 -9.55 -13.34
C GLY A 131 9.37 -8.53 -14.41
N HIS A 132 8.68 -7.45 -14.02
CA HIS A 132 8.52 -6.29 -14.88
C HIS A 132 9.88 -5.68 -15.25
N ARG A 133 9.91 -4.99 -16.38
CA ARG A 133 11.14 -4.35 -16.90
C ARG A 133 11.16 -2.85 -16.70
N GLU A 134 9.99 -2.26 -16.47
CA GLU A 134 9.80 -0.83 -16.30
C GLU A 134 8.78 -0.56 -15.18
N ASP A 135 8.46 0.71 -14.98
CA ASP A 135 7.67 1.24 -13.88
C ASP A 135 6.33 0.50 -13.74
N ILE A 136 5.91 0.33 -12.48
CA ILE A 136 4.61 -0.27 -12.16
C ILE A 136 3.63 0.86 -11.95
N TYR A 137 2.55 0.89 -12.73
CA TYR A 137 1.54 1.95 -12.62
C TYR A 137 0.41 1.60 -11.65
N ASP A 138 -0.06 0.36 -11.69
CA ASP A 138 -1.19 -0.05 -10.87
C ASP A 138 -1.10 -1.51 -10.46
N LEU A 139 -1.80 -1.84 -9.39
CA LEU A 139 -1.89 -3.19 -8.85
C LEU A 139 -3.29 -3.46 -8.30
N SER A 140 -3.73 -4.72 -8.40
CA SER A 140 -5.04 -5.14 -7.93
C SER A 140 -4.96 -6.52 -7.28
N TRP A 141 -5.49 -6.62 -6.07
CA TRP A 141 -5.55 -7.87 -5.33
C TRP A 141 -6.72 -8.73 -5.79
N ALA A 142 -6.49 -10.04 -5.85
CA ALA A 142 -7.58 -10.98 -5.89
C ALA A 142 -8.38 -10.92 -4.57
N PRO A 143 -9.72 -11.08 -4.61
CA PRO A 143 -10.56 -11.18 -3.42
C PRO A 143 -10.10 -12.20 -2.37
N ASN A 144 -9.40 -13.26 -2.81
CA ASN A 144 -8.85 -14.28 -1.90
C ASN A 144 -7.52 -13.88 -1.23
N SER A 145 -6.95 -12.71 -1.57
CA SER A 145 -5.66 -12.19 -1.06
C SER A 145 -4.44 -13.07 -1.36
N GLN A 146 -4.56 -14.08 -2.23
CA GLN A 146 -3.47 -15.00 -2.59
C GLN A 146 -2.77 -14.59 -3.89
N PHE A 147 -3.49 -13.86 -4.75
CA PHE A 147 -2.98 -13.42 -6.03
C PHE A 147 -3.01 -11.90 -6.15
N LEU A 148 -2.10 -11.39 -6.97
CA LEU A 148 -1.98 -9.98 -7.30
C LEU A 148 -1.79 -9.85 -8.80
N VAL A 149 -2.45 -8.89 -9.43
CA VAL A 149 -2.14 -8.45 -10.80
C VAL A 149 -1.46 -7.10 -10.74
N THR A 150 -0.45 -6.91 -11.57
CA THR A 150 0.29 -5.65 -11.73
C THR A 150 0.28 -5.23 -13.19
N GLY A 151 0.15 -3.93 -13.44
CA GLY A 151 0.29 -3.33 -14.77
C GLY A 151 1.54 -2.45 -14.84
N SER A 152 2.26 -2.50 -15.95
CA SER A 152 3.54 -1.79 -16.13
C SER A 152 3.63 -1.04 -17.46
N VAL A 153 4.56 -0.08 -17.49
CA VAL A 153 5.02 0.62 -18.70
C VAL A 153 5.67 -0.34 -19.71
N ASP A 154 6.13 -1.51 -19.28
CA ASP A 154 6.73 -2.51 -20.17
C ASP A 154 5.73 -3.19 -21.15
N ASN A 155 4.51 -2.67 -21.22
CA ASN A 155 3.37 -3.15 -22.00
C ASN A 155 2.85 -4.52 -21.55
N THR A 156 3.19 -4.96 -20.35
CA THR A 156 2.69 -6.22 -19.80
C THR A 156 1.87 -6.00 -18.54
N ALA A 157 0.91 -6.90 -18.33
CA ALA A 157 0.36 -7.15 -17.01
C ALA A 157 0.85 -8.50 -16.49
N MET A 158 1.22 -8.59 -15.22
CA MET A 158 1.69 -9.84 -14.63
C MET A 158 0.76 -10.31 -13.52
N LEU A 159 0.46 -11.60 -13.52
CA LEU A 159 -0.25 -12.28 -12.45
C LEU A 159 0.75 -12.95 -11.52
N TRP A 160 0.62 -12.71 -10.22
CA TRP A 160 1.53 -13.18 -9.19
C TRP A 160 0.84 -14.09 -8.18
N ASP A 161 1.54 -15.16 -7.77
CA ASP A 161 1.27 -15.89 -6.54
C ASP A 161 2.02 -15.20 -5.39
N VAL A 162 1.27 -14.56 -4.50
CA VAL A 162 1.83 -13.70 -3.43
C VAL A 162 2.58 -14.54 -2.39
N HIS A 163 2.14 -15.76 -2.12
CA HIS A 163 2.79 -16.62 -1.12
C HIS A 163 4.07 -17.23 -1.66
N LYS A 164 4.07 -17.66 -2.93
CA LYS A 164 5.26 -18.20 -3.59
C LYS A 164 6.23 -17.11 -4.04
N GLY A 165 5.76 -15.87 -4.21
CA GLY A 165 6.55 -14.75 -4.72
C GLY A 165 6.98 -14.98 -6.17
N LYS A 166 6.12 -15.57 -6.99
CA LYS A 166 6.42 -15.93 -8.39
C LYS A 166 5.32 -15.44 -9.32
N SER A 167 5.71 -15.04 -10.54
CA SER A 167 4.76 -14.80 -11.62
C SER A 167 4.19 -16.14 -12.09
N LEU A 168 2.87 -16.15 -12.29
CA LEU A 168 2.11 -17.29 -12.80
C LEU A 168 1.81 -17.13 -14.30
N ALA A 169 1.54 -15.89 -14.72
CA ALA A 169 1.26 -15.55 -16.11
C ALA A 169 1.76 -14.14 -16.42
N ILE A 170 2.10 -13.93 -17.68
CA ILE A 170 2.42 -12.64 -18.26
C ILE A 170 1.40 -12.41 -19.36
N LEU A 171 0.73 -11.27 -19.33
CA LEU A 171 -0.24 -10.82 -20.31
C LEU A 171 0.45 -9.75 -21.17
N ASP A 172 0.96 -10.15 -22.33
CA ASP A 172 1.82 -9.37 -23.22
C ASP A 172 1.15 -8.98 -24.55
N ASP A 173 -0.17 -9.09 -24.62
CA ASP A 173 -0.95 -8.73 -25.81
C ASP A 173 -1.03 -7.21 -26.05
N HIS A 174 -0.70 -6.38 -25.05
CA HIS A 174 -0.79 -4.92 -25.14
C HIS A 174 0.37 -4.33 -25.96
N LYS A 175 0.06 -3.29 -26.75
CA LYS A 175 1.08 -2.56 -27.52
C LYS A 175 1.51 -1.23 -26.90
N GLY A 176 0.90 -0.89 -25.77
CA GLY A 176 1.12 0.33 -25.00
C GLY A 176 1.04 0.05 -23.52
N TYR A 177 1.36 1.07 -22.73
CA TYR A 177 1.53 0.97 -21.28
C TYR A 177 0.26 0.47 -20.61
N VAL A 178 0.37 -0.51 -19.72
CA VAL A 178 -0.75 -0.94 -18.90
C VAL A 178 -0.86 0.00 -17.69
N GLN A 179 -1.79 0.95 -17.77
CA GLN A 179 -1.98 2.00 -16.79
C GLN A 179 -2.86 1.60 -15.60
N GLY A 180 -3.72 0.61 -15.79
CA GLY A 180 -4.68 0.22 -14.76
C GLY A 180 -4.99 -1.26 -14.83
N VAL A 181 -5.19 -1.87 -13.67
CA VAL A 181 -5.57 -3.28 -13.54
C VAL A 181 -6.68 -3.42 -12.52
N ALA A 182 -7.66 -4.30 -12.80
CA ALA A 182 -8.75 -4.57 -11.87
C ALA A 182 -9.06 -6.06 -11.84
N TRP A 183 -9.30 -6.56 -10.62
CA TRP A 183 -9.67 -7.95 -10.40
C TRP A 183 -11.19 -8.08 -10.19
N ASP A 184 -11.81 -9.07 -10.83
CA ASP A 184 -13.22 -9.38 -10.63
C ASP A 184 -13.52 -9.86 -9.19
N PRO A 185 -14.48 -9.26 -8.46
CA PRO A 185 -14.89 -9.74 -7.14
C PRO A 185 -15.26 -11.23 -7.06
N CYS A 186 -15.70 -11.83 -8.17
CA CYS A 186 -16.01 -13.26 -8.27
C CYS A 186 -14.81 -14.16 -8.61
N ASN A 187 -13.59 -13.61 -8.73
CA ASN A 187 -12.36 -14.30 -9.12
C ASN A 187 -12.38 -14.96 -10.52
N GLN A 188 -13.19 -14.46 -11.46
CA GLN A 188 -13.30 -15.07 -12.80
C GLN A 188 -12.47 -14.33 -13.85
N TYR A 189 -12.35 -13.01 -13.72
CA TYR A 189 -11.75 -12.18 -14.77
C TYR A 189 -10.76 -11.16 -14.19
N ILE A 190 -9.85 -10.73 -15.06
CA ILE A 190 -8.94 -9.59 -14.83
C ILE A 190 -9.18 -8.61 -15.96
N ALA A 191 -9.33 -7.33 -15.64
CA ALA A 191 -9.41 -6.26 -16.60
C ALA A 191 -8.09 -5.46 -16.59
N THR A 192 -7.63 -5.10 -17.78
CA THR A 192 -6.40 -4.33 -18.02
C THR A 192 -6.74 -3.12 -18.87
N MET A 193 -6.20 -1.96 -18.51
CA MET A 193 -6.37 -0.70 -19.24
C MET A 193 -5.01 -0.30 -19.84
N SER A 194 -4.96 -0.16 -21.17
CA SER A 194 -3.72 0.18 -21.90
C SER A 194 -3.87 1.48 -22.69
N THR A 195 -2.75 2.16 -22.93
CA THR A 195 -2.69 3.35 -23.81
C THR A 195 -2.71 3.02 -25.30
N ASP A 196 -2.71 1.74 -25.68
CA ASP A 196 -2.73 1.34 -27.08
C ASP A 196 -4.02 1.68 -27.83
N ARG A 197 -5.07 2.11 -27.13
CA ARG A 197 -6.38 2.46 -27.67
C ARG A 197 -6.97 3.71 -27.03
#